data_AF-A0A563VP50-F1
#
_entry.id   AF-A0A563VP50-F1
#
_cell.length_a   1.000
_cell.length_b   1.000
_cell.length_c   1.000
_cell.angle_alpha   90.00
_cell.angle_beta   90.00
_cell.angle_gamma   90.00
#
_symmetry.space_group_name_H-M   'P 1'
#
loop_
_entity.id
_entity.type
_entity.pdbx_description
1 polymer ?
#
loop_
_entity_poly.entity_id
_entity_poly.type
_entity_poly.pdbx_seq_one_letter_code
_entity_poly.pdbx_strand_id
1 'polypeptide(L)'
;MPTAATVPYKPANRCKFTAKAIEKRILETYPVIIQGLKTNCERFVWQDVSTPDELGKKRLSAMKLFLADFEQGLKQERYLNQELPNLNFASKQLALTLCSHLLFTYSEQFSDNFHLRAIQEMCRVAQEVRIFPLLENFTGEISCHLEPVKKELEQSNYQVKVVSVDYEFQKKGNQMLVIKRTKNAH
;
A
#
# COMPACT_ATOMS: atom_id res chain seq x y z
N MET A 1 -6.65 7.10 -51.29
CA MET A 1 -6.60 6.34 -50.03
C MET A 1 -5.48 6.91 -49.19
N PRO A 2 -5.74 7.58 -48.05
CA PRO A 2 -4.68 8.05 -47.18
C PRO A 2 -4.31 6.97 -46.17
N THR A 3 -3.01 6.71 -46.14
CA THR A 3 -2.27 5.80 -45.27
C THR A 3 -2.49 6.17 -43.81
N ALA A 4 -2.96 5.22 -42.99
CA ALA A 4 -3.03 5.38 -41.55
C ALA A 4 -1.61 5.48 -40.99
N ALA A 5 -1.21 6.68 -40.58
CA ALA A 5 -0.03 6.89 -39.76
C ALA A 5 -0.27 6.22 -38.41
N THR A 6 0.36 5.08 -38.18
CA THR A 6 0.48 4.48 -36.86
C THR A 6 1.21 5.47 -35.96
N VAL A 7 0.48 6.11 -35.05
CA VAL A 7 1.08 6.86 -33.94
C VAL A 7 1.95 5.87 -33.17
N PRO A 8 3.27 6.08 -33.07
CA PRO A 8 4.12 5.15 -32.33
C PRO A 8 3.68 5.14 -30.86
N TYR A 9 3.32 3.94 -30.38
CA TYR A 9 3.08 3.68 -28.96
C TYR A 9 4.33 4.08 -28.18
N LYS A 10 4.23 5.17 -27.42
CA LYS A 10 5.30 5.67 -26.55
C LYS A 10 5.16 4.93 -25.22
N PRO A 11 6.12 4.10 -24.78
CA PRO A 11 6.01 3.42 -23.50
C PRO A 11 6.11 4.48 -22.39
N ALA A 12 4.95 4.92 -21.89
CA ALA A 12 4.82 5.98 -20.89
C ALA A 12 5.23 5.55 -19.47
N ASN A 13 5.66 4.31 -19.29
CA ASN A 13 5.83 3.69 -17.98
C ASN A 13 7.29 3.41 -17.61
N ARG A 14 8.21 4.37 -17.84
CA ARG A 14 9.54 4.25 -17.21
C ARG A 14 9.43 4.61 -15.73
N CYS A 15 9.68 3.63 -14.86
CA CYS A 15 9.88 3.90 -13.43
C CYS A 15 10.97 4.96 -13.25
N LYS A 16 10.72 5.93 -12.36
CA LYS A 16 11.68 7.00 -12.03
C LYS A 16 12.91 6.47 -11.29
N PHE A 17 12.90 5.22 -10.85
CA PHE A 17 13.95 4.61 -10.03
C PHE A 17 14.57 3.40 -10.70
N THR A 18 15.88 3.25 -10.51
CA THR A 18 16.62 2.04 -10.88
C THR A 18 16.70 1.09 -9.69
N ALA A 19 16.93 -0.21 -9.95
CA ALA A 19 17.15 -1.19 -8.88
C ALA A 19 18.28 -0.73 -7.93
N LYS A 20 19.39 -0.20 -8.47
CA LYS A 20 20.52 0.33 -7.69
C LYS A 20 20.13 1.53 -6.81
N ALA A 21 19.28 2.43 -7.30
CA ALA A 21 18.81 3.57 -6.50
C ALA A 21 17.90 3.13 -5.35
N ILE A 22 17.03 2.14 -5.59
CA ILE A 22 16.16 1.57 -4.56
C ILE A 22 17.00 0.81 -3.52
N GLU A 23 17.96 0.00 -3.97
CA GLU A 23 18.88 -0.73 -3.09
C GLU A 23 19.66 0.22 -2.18
N LYS A 24 20.23 1.29 -2.75
CA LYS A 24 20.92 2.32 -1.97
C LYS A 24 20.01 2.89 -0.86
N ARG A 25 18.77 3.24 -1.20
CA ARG A 25 17.82 3.78 -0.22
C ARG A 25 17.44 2.77 0.86
N ILE A 26 17.32 1.49 0.51
CA ILE A 26 17.08 0.41 1.47
C ILE A 26 18.24 0.34 2.46
N LEU A 27 19.50 0.30 1.98
CA LEU A 27 20.67 0.19 2.84
C LEU A 27 20.85 1.41 3.75
N GLU A 28 20.54 2.61 3.27
CA GLU A 28 20.57 3.84 4.07
C GLU A 28 19.52 3.86 5.18
N THR A 29 18.32 3.36 4.90
CA THR A 29 17.19 3.41 5.85
C THR A 29 17.18 2.20 6.81
N TYR A 30 17.79 1.09 6.43
CA TYR A 30 17.79 -0.16 7.21
C TYR A 30 18.23 0.04 8.68
N PRO A 31 19.37 0.69 8.99
CA PRO A 31 19.80 0.88 10.38
C PRO A 31 18.78 1.66 11.21
N VAL A 32 18.15 2.68 10.61
CA VAL A 32 17.13 3.51 11.26
C VAL A 32 15.89 2.68 11.61
N ILE A 33 15.44 1.84 10.68
CA ILE A 33 14.28 0.95 10.91
C ILE A 33 14.59 -0.08 12.00
N ILE A 34 15.76 -0.72 11.97
CA ILE A 34 16.15 -1.69 13.00
C ILE A 34 16.28 -1.02 14.37
N GLN A 35 16.84 0.19 14.43
CA GLN A 35 16.90 0.94 15.68
C GLN A 35 15.50 1.29 16.19
N GLY A 36 14.58 1.72 15.31
CA GLY A 36 13.19 1.98 15.68
C GLY A 36 12.47 0.74 16.24
N LEU A 37 12.72 -0.44 15.65
CA LEU A 37 12.21 -1.72 16.17
C LEU A 37 12.77 -2.06 17.56
N LYS A 38 14.07 -1.83 17.77
CA LYS A 38 14.73 -2.06 19.07
C LYS A 38 14.19 -1.12 20.15
N THR A 39 14.02 0.16 19.82
CA THR A 39 13.51 1.18 20.75
C THR A 39 12.06 0.94 21.16
N ASN A 40 11.24 0.35 20.27
CA ASN A 40 9.81 0.12 20.50
C ASN A 40 9.48 -1.38 20.61
N CYS A 41 10.43 -2.20 21.07
CA CYS A 41 10.33 -3.67 21.05
C CYS A 41 9.04 -4.18 21.72
N GLU A 42 8.62 -3.50 22.79
CA GLU A 42 7.41 -3.79 23.56
C GLU A 42 6.10 -3.55 22.79
N ARG A 43 6.14 -2.86 21.64
CA ARG A 43 4.95 -2.58 20.81
C ARG A 43 4.70 -3.63 19.73
N PHE A 44 5.55 -4.64 19.63
CA PHE A 44 5.42 -5.71 18.64
C PHE A 44 5.15 -7.07 19.27
N VAL A 45 4.68 -7.99 18.42
CA VAL A 45 4.47 -9.40 18.71
C VAL A 45 5.62 -10.18 18.07
N TRP A 46 6.35 -10.94 18.89
CA TRP A 46 7.59 -11.64 18.50
C TRP A 46 7.40 -13.17 18.43
N GLN A 47 6.24 -13.63 17.96
CA GLN A 47 5.91 -15.06 17.87
C GLN A 47 6.60 -15.72 16.66
N ASP A 48 6.38 -15.19 15.44
CA ASP A 48 6.93 -15.75 14.19
C ASP A 48 8.37 -15.29 13.86
N VAL A 49 8.81 -14.25 14.56
CA VAL A 49 10.14 -13.66 14.43
C VAL A 49 10.59 -13.27 15.81
N SER A 50 11.73 -13.79 16.27
CA SER A 50 12.07 -13.73 17.69
C SER A 50 12.84 -12.47 18.08
N THR A 51 13.43 -11.76 17.12
CA THR A 51 14.23 -10.55 17.39
C THR A 51 14.11 -9.48 16.30
N PRO A 52 14.35 -8.19 16.62
CA PRO A 52 14.46 -7.12 15.62
C PRO A 52 15.48 -7.41 14.52
N ASP A 53 16.62 -8.02 14.86
CA ASP A 53 17.68 -8.32 13.88
C ASP A 53 17.27 -9.47 12.93
N GLU A 54 16.56 -10.48 13.44
CA GLU A 54 15.99 -11.54 12.60
C GLU A 54 14.92 -10.99 11.65
N LEU A 55 14.04 -10.11 12.16
CA LEU A 55 13.04 -9.44 11.33
C LEU A 55 13.71 -8.59 10.24
N GLY A 56 14.76 -7.87 10.61
CA GLY A 56 15.58 -7.12 9.67
C GLY A 56 16.11 -8.00 8.54
N LYS A 57 16.71 -9.14 8.88
CA LYS A 57 17.23 -10.11 7.89
C LYS A 57 16.12 -10.66 6.98
N LYS A 58 14.94 -11.01 7.54
CA LYS A 58 13.77 -11.46 6.75
C LYS A 58 13.32 -10.37 5.77
N ARG A 59 13.14 -9.13 6.25
CA ARG A 59 12.75 -7.98 5.41
C ARG A 59 13.77 -7.68 4.32
N LEU A 60 15.07 -7.68 4.66
CA LEU A 60 16.14 -7.46 3.69
C LEU A 60 16.19 -8.57 2.62
N SER A 61 15.91 -9.82 3.01
CA SER A 61 15.83 -10.94 2.07
C SER A 61 14.66 -10.77 1.09
N ALA A 62 13.48 -10.37 1.57
CA ALA A 62 12.35 -10.05 0.70
C ALA A 62 12.64 -8.88 -0.25
N MET A 63 13.33 -7.84 0.24
CA MET A 63 13.77 -6.71 -0.60
C MET A 63 14.75 -7.15 -1.70
N LYS A 64 15.68 -8.06 -1.39
CA LYS A 64 16.60 -8.64 -2.39
C LYS A 64 15.85 -9.42 -3.47
N LEU A 65 14.84 -10.21 -3.10
CA LEU A 65 13.99 -10.92 -4.06
C LEU A 65 13.25 -9.94 -4.98
N PHE A 66 12.67 -8.87 -4.42
CA PHE A 66 12.06 -7.80 -5.20
C PHE A 66 13.06 -7.16 -6.17
N LEU A 67 14.26 -6.79 -5.70
CA LEU A 67 15.28 -6.14 -6.54
C LEU A 67 15.76 -7.03 -7.69
N ALA A 68 15.90 -8.34 -7.45
CA ALA A 68 16.26 -9.31 -8.48
C ALA A 68 15.19 -9.44 -9.57
N ASP A 69 13.92 -9.28 -9.19
CA ASP A 69 12.77 -9.35 -10.09
C ASP A 69 12.47 -8.01 -10.80
N PHE A 70 12.84 -6.89 -10.20
CA PHE A 70 12.36 -5.55 -10.56
C PHE A 70 12.57 -5.16 -12.02
N GLU A 71 13.78 -5.33 -12.57
CA GLU A 71 14.08 -4.93 -13.94
C GLU A 71 13.29 -5.74 -14.97
N GLN A 72 13.13 -7.04 -14.73
CA GLN A 72 12.33 -7.90 -15.60
C GLN A 72 10.83 -7.61 -15.42
N GLY A 73 10.38 -7.36 -14.19
CA GLY A 73 9.01 -6.97 -13.90
C GLY A 73 8.60 -5.64 -14.54
N LEU A 74 9.53 -4.69 -14.68
CA LEU A 74 9.29 -3.45 -15.43
C LEU A 74 9.07 -3.73 -16.92
N LYS A 75 9.88 -4.61 -17.53
CA LYS A 75 9.72 -5.01 -18.94
C LYS A 75 8.42 -5.78 -19.18
N GLN A 76 7.92 -6.48 -18.16
CA GLN A 76 6.66 -7.23 -18.16
C GLN A 76 5.45 -6.40 -17.69
N GLU A 77 5.63 -5.10 -17.46
CA GLU A 77 4.56 -4.19 -17.00
C GLU A 77 3.91 -4.58 -15.65
N ARG A 78 4.60 -5.39 -14.83
CA ARG A 78 4.17 -5.73 -13.46
C ARG A 78 4.41 -4.60 -12.47
N TYR A 79 5.39 -3.74 -12.74
CA TYR A 79 5.67 -2.54 -11.95
C TYR A 79 5.35 -1.30 -12.80
N LEU A 80 4.41 -0.49 -12.31
CA LEU A 80 3.98 0.73 -13.00
C LEU A 80 4.34 1.95 -12.16
N ASN A 81 4.76 3.01 -12.82
CA ASN A 81 5.07 4.28 -12.19
C ASN A 81 3.79 5.09 -11.97
N GLN A 82 3.06 4.79 -10.91
CA GLN A 82 1.81 5.47 -10.53
C GLN A 82 1.84 5.83 -9.04
N GLU A 83 1.01 6.81 -8.67
CA GLU A 83 0.93 7.31 -7.29
C GLU A 83 -0.51 7.62 -6.91
N LEU A 84 -0.86 7.40 -5.65
CA LEU A 84 -2.14 7.86 -5.13
C LEU A 84 -2.10 9.39 -4.94
N PRO A 85 -3.20 10.11 -5.19
CA PRO A 85 -4.55 9.61 -5.50
C PRO A 85 -4.88 9.60 -7.01
N ASN A 86 -3.90 9.45 -7.92
CA ASN A 86 -4.14 9.50 -9.37
C ASN A 86 -3.58 8.27 -10.07
N LEU A 87 -4.44 7.29 -10.36
CA LEU A 87 -4.07 6.05 -11.03
C LEU A 87 -4.52 6.06 -12.49
N ASN A 88 -3.62 5.68 -13.39
CA ASN A 88 -3.91 5.60 -14.81
C ASN A 88 -4.53 4.22 -15.16
N PHE A 89 -5.63 3.91 -14.49
CA PHE A 89 -6.50 2.78 -14.79
C PHE A 89 -7.91 3.26 -15.09
N ALA A 90 -8.60 2.55 -15.98
CA ALA A 90 -10.03 2.76 -16.20
C ALA A 90 -10.83 2.40 -14.94
N SER A 91 -12.02 2.97 -14.81
CA SER A 91 -12.93 2.64 -13.71
C SER A 91 -13.31 1.17 -13.77
N LYS A 92 -13.26 0.48 -12.61
CA LYS A 92 -13.56 -0.96 -12.46
C LYS A 92 -12.67 -1.90 -13.30
N GLN A 93 -11.48 -1.44 -13.71
CA GLN A 93 -10.53 -2.26 -14.46
C GLN A 93 -9.98 -3.44 -13.64
N LEU A 94 -9.92 -3.30 -12.31
CA LEU A 94 -9.34 -4.29 -11.42
C LEU A 94 -10.42 -4.99 -10.59
N ALA A 95 -10.20 -6.26 -10.27
CA ALA A 95 -11.05 -6.95 -9.29
C ALA A 95 -10.74 -6.48 -7.85
N LEU A 96 -9.45 -6.26 -7.54
CA LEU A 96 -8.95 -6.00 -6.19
C LEU A 96 -7.81 -4.99 -6.21
N THR A 97 -7.81 -4.06 -5.25
CA THR A 97 -6.61 -3.28 -4.89
C THR A 97 -6.23 -3.56 -3.44
N LEU A 98 -4.92 -3.62 -3.18
CA LEU A 98 -4.35 -3.81 -1.86
C LEU A 98 -3.47 -2.60 -1.54
N CYS A 99 -3.66 -2.01 -0.36
CA CYS A 99 -2.74 -1.01 0.19
C CYS A 99 -2.16 -1.56 1.49
N SER A 100 -0.85 -1.78 1.49
CA SER A 100 -0.10 -2.18 2.68
C SER A 100 0.80 -1.05 3.16
N HIS A 101 0.83 -0.81 4.47
CA HIS A 101 1.78 0.08 5.18
C HIS A 101 2.07 1.43 4.48
N LEU A 102 1.01 2.12 4.03
CA LEU A 102 1.12 3.44 3.39
C LEU A 102 0.13 4.46 3.95
N LEU A 103 -1.18 4.19 3.90
CA LEU A 103 -2.19 5.18 4.27
C LEU A 103 -2.19 5.44 5.78
N PHE A 104 -2.97 4.68 6.54
CA PHE A 104 -3.12 4.88 7.99
C PHE A 104 -1.80 4.76 8.78
N THR A 105 -0.82 4.03 8.25
CA THR A 105 0.54 3.97 8.80
C THR A 105 1.21 5.35 8.85
N TYR A 106 1.04 6.17 7.82
CA TYR A 106 1.64 7.51 7.73
C TYR A 106 0.61 8.63 7.97
N SER A 107 -0.18 8.47 9.05
CA SER A 107 -1.24 9.41 9.43
C SER A 107 -0.74 10.82 9.71
N GLU A 108 0.50 10.97 10.19
CA GLU A 108 1.10 12.29 10.41
C GLU A 108 1.53 12.98 9.10
N GLN A 109 1.86 12.20 8.08
CA GLN A 109 2.41 12.71 6.81
C GLN A 109 1.32 13.00 5.78
N PHE A 110 0.18 12.30 5.86
CA PHE A 110 -0.93 12.46 4.92
C PHE A 110 -2.17 13.03 5.61
N SER A 111 -2.77 14.05 4.99
CA SER A 111 -4.01 14.65 5.50
C SER A 111 -5.24 13.76 5.29
N ASP A 112 -6.33 14.05 5.99
CA ASP A 112 -7.63 13.40 5.83
C ASP A 112 -8.09 13.42 4.36
N ASN A 113 -7.93 14.56 3.69
CA ASN A 113 -8.28 14.73 2.28
C ASN A 113 -7.44 13.82 1.38
N PHE A 114 -6.14 13.68 1.65
CA PHE A 114 -5.30 12.74 0.89
C PHE A 114 -5.80 11.30 1.07
N HIS A 115 -6.06 10.87 2.31
CA HIS A 115 -6.57 9.53 2.59
C HIS A 115 -7.88 9.26 1.85
N LEU A 116 -8.84 10.18 1.95
CA LEU A 116 -10.13 10.04 1.29
C LEU A 116 -9.98 9.93 -0.23
N ARG A 117 -9.24 10.85 -0.86
CA ARG A 117 -9.02 10.84 -2.32
C ARG A 117 -8.29 9.58 -2.78
N ALA A 118 -7.28 9.15 -2.05
CA ALA A 118 -6.52 7.95 -2.36
C ALA A 118 -7.43 6.70 -2.33
N ILE A 119 -8.26 6.58 -1.30
CA ILE A 119 -9.14 5.42 -1.14
C ILE A 119 -10.28 5.46 -2.16
N GLN A 120 -10.84 6.64 -2.45
CA GLN A 120 -11.82 6.80 -3.54
C GLN A 120 -11.23 6.43 -4.90
N GLU A 121 -9.97 6.78 -5.17
CA GLU A 121 -9.29 6.38 -6.41
C GLU A 121 -9.11 4.86 -6.49
N MET A 122 -8.71 4.22 -5.39
CA MET A 122 -8.65 2.75 -5.31
C MET A 122 -10.03 2.11 -5.56
N CYS A 123 -11.10 2.68 -4.99
CA CYS A 123 -12.48 2.24 -5.21
C CYS A 123 -13.02 2.56 -6.62
N ARG A 124 -12.44 3.54 -7.31
CA ARG A 124 -12.76 3.85 -8.70
C ARG A 124 -12.23 2.75 -9.61
N VAL A 125 -10.96 2.36 -9.41
CA VAL A 125 -10.28 1.41 -10.29
C VAL A 125 -10.59 -0.05 -9.98
N ALA A 126 -10.98 -0.38 -8.74
CA ALA A 126 -11.27 -1.76 -8.31
C ALA A 126 -12.69 -1.99 -7.78
N GLN A 127 -13.13 -3.24 -7.82
CA GLN A 127 -14.39 -3.67 -7.22
C GLN A 127 -14.30 -3.83 -5.70
N GLU A 128 -13.13 -4.27 -5.22
CA GLU A 128 -12.81 -4.44 -3.81
C GLU A 128 -11.49 -3.74 -3.47
N VAL A 129 -11.45 -3.07 -2.33
CA VAL A 129 -10.25 -2.44 -1.78
C VAL A 129 -9.98 -3.03 -0.41
N ARG A 130 -8.71 -3.37 -0.14
CA ARG A 130 -8.25 -3.79 1.19
C ARG A 130 -7.08 -2.94 1.67
N ILE A 131 -7.16 -2.44 2.89
CA ILE A 131 -6.16 -1.55 3.48
C ILE A 131 -5.71 -2.09 4.83
N PHE A 132 -4.41 -2.29 4.97
CA PHE A 132 -3.80 -2.84 6.18
C PHE A 132 -2.41 -2.23 6.42
N PRO A 133 -2.00 -1.97 7.68
CA PRO A 133 -2.81 -1.97 8.89
C PRO A 133 -3.69 -0.71 8.99
N LEU A 134 -4.54 -0.66 10.01
CA LEU A 134 -5.33 0.53 10.37
C LEU A 134 -4.67 1.41 11.45
N LEU A 135 -3.43 1.09 11.82
CA LEU A 135 -2.69 1.76 12.87
C LEU A 135 -1.69 2.77 12.31
N GLU A 136 -1.39 3.77 13.14
CA GLU A 136 -0.27 4.67 12.91
C GLU A 136 1.06 3.97 13.20
N ASN A 137 2.10 4.39 12.48
CA ASN A 137 3.41 3.76 12.52
C ASN A 137 3.99 3.76 13.94
N PHE A 138 4.30 2.58 14.46
CA PHE A 138 4.94 2.38 15.77
C PHE A 138 4.17 2.90 16.99
N THR A 139 2.95 3.41 16.86
CA THR A 139 2.19 3.88 18.03
C THR A 139 1.35 2.77 18.66
N GLY A 140 0.76 1.89 17.86
CA GLY A 140 -0.24 0.93 18.33
C GLY A 140 -1.65 1.53 18.37
N GLU A 141 -1.77 2.80 17.99
CA GLU A 141 -3.00 3.56 17.96
C GLU A 141 -3.65 3.49 16.59
N ILE A 142 -4.98 3.42 16.59
CA ILE A 142 -5.78 3.49 15.36
C ILE A 142 -5.63 4.88 14.77
N SER A 143 -5.44 4.94 13.46
CA SER A 143 -5.33 6.21 12.73
C SER A 143 -6.52 7.12 12.97
N CYS A 144 -6.24 8.39 13.27
CA CYS A 144 -7.26 9.43 13.39
C CYS A 144 -8.10 9.61 12.11
N HIS A 145 -7.56 9.22 10.94
CA HIS A 145 -8.22 9.33 9.64
C HIS A 145 -9.25 8.22 9.38
N LEU A 146 -9.24 7.12 10.15
CA LEU A 146 -10.05 5.95 9.86
C LEU A 146 -11.55 6.25 9.90
N GLU A 147 -12.04 6.82 11.00
CA GLU A 147 -13.48 7.08 11.18
C GLU A 147 -14.03 8.14 10.22
N PRO A 148 -13.36 9.29 10.00
CA PRO A 148 -13.77 10.25 8.97
C PRO A 148 -13.88 9.61 7.59
N VAL A 149 -12.89 8.82 7.17
CA VAL A 149 -12.89 8.17 5.85
C VAL A 149 -14.01 7.14 5.74
N LYS A 150 -14.24 6.31 6.76
CA LYS A 150 -15.34 5.33 6.77
C LYS A 150 -16.68 6.00 6.53
N LYS A 151 -16.95 7.09 7.28
CA LYS A 151 -18.20 7.85 7.18
C LYS A 151 -18.44 8.40 5.78
N GLU A 152 -17.43 9.04 5.19
CA GLU A 152 -17.52 9.61 3.84
C GLU A 152 -17.74 8.53 2.75
N LEU A 153 -17.10 7.37 2.91
CA LEU A 153 -17.27 6.24 1.99
C LEU A 153 -18.67 5.63 2.09
N GLU A 154 -19.20 5.45 3.29
CA GLU A 154 -20.55 4.94 3.52
C GLU A 154 -21.61 5.88 2.92
N GLN A 155 -21.45 7.19 3.08
CA GLN A 155 -22.28 8.21 2.43
C GLN A 155 -22.17 8.18 0.90
N SER A 156 -21.03 7.72 0.38
CA SER A 156 -20.76 7.56 -1.06
C SER A 156 -21.18 6.19 -1.62
N ASN A 157 -22.09 5.47 -0.94
CA ASN A 157 -22.61 4.16 -1.35
C ASN A 157 -21.56 3.05 -1.44
N TYR A 158 -20.57 3.07 -0.54
CA TYR A 158 -19.69 1.93 -0.32
C TYR A 158 -20.09 1.17 0.95
N GLN A 159 -19.99 -0.15 0.87
CA GLN A 159 -19.96 -1.01 2.05
C GLN A 159 -18.54 -1.01 2.59
N VAL A 160 -18.37 -0.56 3.83
CA VAL A 160 -17.09 -0.53 4.53
C VAL A 160 -17.15 -1.49 5.72
N LYS A 161 -16.14 -2.35 5.86
CA LYS A 161 -16.04 -3.31 6.96
C LYS A 161 -14.62 -3.31 7.52
N VAL A 162 -14.51 -3.32 8.84
CA VAL A 162 -13.26 -3.66 9.52
C VAL A 162 -13.31 -5.14 9.85
N VAL A 163 -12.29 -5.88 9.43
CA VAL A 163 -12.17 -7.33 9.68
C VAL A 163 -10.83 -7.63 10.35
N SER A 164 -10.82 -8.63 11.24
CA SER A 164 -9.58 -9.14 11.82
C SER A 164 -8.88 -10.10 10.86
N VAL A 165 -7.55 -10.13 10.89
CA VAL A 165 -6.69 -11.08 10.17
C VAL A 165 -5.74 -11.77 11.14
N ASP A 166 -5.24 -12.95 10.77
CA ASP A 166 -4.36 -13.75 11.63
C ASP A 166 -2.97 -13.12 11.80
N TYR A 167 -2.58 -12.23 10.87
CA TYR A 167 -1.29 -11.55 10.93
C TYR A 167 -1.33 -10.37 11.90
N GLU A 168 -0.53 -10.46 12.96
CA GLU A 168 -0.30 -9.40 13.93
C GLU A 168 1.20 -9.24 14.21
N PHE A 169 1.79 -8.16 13.67
CA PHE A 169 3.17 -7.82 14.01
C PHE A 169 3.24 -6.64 14.98
N GLN A 170 2.54 -5.55 14.69
CA GLN A 170 2.32 -4.47 15.65
C GLN A 170 1.17 -4.87 16.57
N LYS A 171 1.32 -4.72 17.89
CA LYS A 171 0.24 -5.03 18.84
C LYS A 171 -1.02 -4.26 18.48
N LYS A 172 -2.17 -4.95 18.50
CA LYS A 172 -3.49 -4.47 18.03
C LYS A 172 -3.57 -4.19 16.53
N GLY A 173 -2.52 -4.51 15.78
CA GLY A 173 -2.38 -4.20 14.36
C GLY A 173 -2.91 -5.28 13.43
N ASN A 174 -3.91 -6.04 13.87
CA ASN A 174 -4.47 -7.19 13.17
C ASN A 174 -5.81 -6.88 12.48
N GLN A 175 -6.11 -5.60 12.24
CA GLN A 175 -7.34 -5.16 11.59
C GLN A 175 -7.07 -4.63 10.18
N MET A 176 -7.98 -4.95 9.26
CA MET A 176 -7.95 -4.55 7.85
C MET A 176 -9.29 -3.91 7.46
N LEU A 177 -9.22 -2.81 6.71
CA LEU A 177 -10.41 -2.23 6.07
C LEU A 177 -10.71 -3.00 4.78
N VAL A 178 -11.96 -3.38 4.58
CA VAL A 178 -12.48 -3.96 3.34
C VAL A 178 -13.58 -3.05 2.83
N ILE A 179 -13.44 -2.57 1.61
CA ILE A 179 -14.39 -1.66 0.97
C ILE A 179 -14.90 -2.31 -0.31
N LYS A 180 -16.23 -2.34 -0.48
CA LYS A 180 -16.90 -2.84 -1.68
C LYS A 180 -17.97 -1.85 -2.10
N ARG A 181 -18.31 -1.79 -3.38
CA ARG A 181 -19.49 -1.04 -3.81
C ARG A 181 -20.74 -1.72 -3.26
N THR A 182 -21.67 -0.93 -2.73
CA THR A 182 -23.01 -1.44 -2.41
C THR A 182 -23.66 -1.89 -3.71
N LYS A 183 -24.17 -3.14 -3.75
CA LYS A 183 -25.01 -3.55 -4.87
C LYS A 183 -26.29 -2.74 -4.76
N ASN A 184 -26.56 -1.85 -5.73
CA ASN A 184 -27.88 -1.27 -5.82
C ASN A 184 -28.88 -2.43 -6.01
N ALA A 185 -29.88 -2.51 -5.14
CA ALA A 185 -31.04 -3.35 -5.41
C ALA A 185 -31.66 -2.80 -6.69
N HIS A 186 -31.62 -3.60 -7.76
CA HIS A 186 -32.41 -3.35 -8.96
C HIS A 186 -33.86 -3.73 -8.70
#